data_AF-A0A3N0DQP6-F1
#
_entry.id   AF-A0A3N0DQP6-F1
#
_cell.length_a   1.000
_cell.length_b   1.000
_cell.length_c   1.000
_cell.angle_alpha   90.00
_cell.angle_beta   90.00
_cell.angle_gamma   90.00
#
_symmetry.space_group_name_H-M   'P 1'
#
loop_
_entity.id
_entity.type
_entity.pdbx_description
1 polymer ?
#
loop_
_entity_poly.entity_id
_entity_poly.type
_entity_poly.pdbx_seq_one_letter_code
_entity_poly.pdbx_strand_id
1 'polypeptide(L)'
;NADLRQRIPTRTGPPTPDDLDELLATVWRDPSVLLAHPKAIAAFGHECNRRGIYPEGTDIGGHKVPSWRGVPMLPCNKIPVSRTQTSSILVMRTGEANQGVIGLHQTGLPDEYQPGLSVRFMGINEKAIISYLVSTYYSTAVLVPDALGVLENVEIGRES
;
A
#
# COMPACT_ATOMS: atom_id res chain seq x y z
N ASN A 1 -9.51 9.46 1.43
CA ASN A 1 -9.87 8.63 0.26
C ASN A 1 -10.46 7.28 0.64
N ALA A 2 -10.04 6.63 1.74
CA ALA A 2 -10.84 5.53 2.30
C ALA A 2 -12.12 6.08 2.96
N ASP A 3 -13.22 5.36 2.81
CA ASP A 3 -14.48 5.65 3.53
C ASP A 3 -14.26 5.48 5.04
N LEU A 4 -14.90 6.32 5.86
CA LEU A 4 -14.74 6.29 7.32
C LEU A 4 -15.13 4.94 7.92
N ARG A 5 -16.07 4.21 7.29
CA ARG A 5 -16.51 2.88 7.75
C ARG A 5 -15.48 1.78 7.48
N GLN A 6 -14.55 2.03 6.55
CA GLN A 6 -13.48 1.09 6.20
C GLN A 6 -12.16 1.42 6.90
N ARG A 7 -12.19 2.29 7.91
CA ARG A 7 -11.06 2.61 8.78
C ARG A 7 -11.35 2.02 10.15
N ILE A 8 -10.57 1.01 10.52
CA ILE A 8 -10.71 0.31 11.79
C ILE A 8 -9.43 0.49 12.62
N PRO A 9 -9.50 0.72 13.94
CA PRO A 9 -8.31 0.76 14.78
C PRO A 9 -7.90 -0.65 15.21
N THR A 10 -6.62 -0.86 15.52
CA THR A 10 -6.18 -2.06 16.23
C THR A 10 -6.83 -2.17 17.61
N ARG A 11 -7.15 -3.39 18.03
CA ARG A 11 -7.80 -3.67 19.33
C ARG A 11 -6.88 -3.48 20.53
N THR A 12 -5.61 -3.85 20.39
CA THR A 12 -4.65 -3.91 21.51
C THR A 12 -3.37 -3.10 21.27
N GLY A 13 -3.28 -2.36 20.15
CA GLY A 13 -2.07 -1.64 19.73
C GLY A 13 -1.31 -2.39 18.63
N PRO A 14 -0.58 -3.48 18.94
CA PRO A 14 0.08 -4.28 17.92
C PRO A 14 -0.93 -4.94 16.97
N PRO A 15 -0.59 -5.15 15.68
CA PRO A 15 -1.49 -5.78 14.72
C PRO A 15 -1.58 -7.28 14.99
N THR A 16 -2.73 -7.74 15.45
CA THR A 16 -2.99 -9.15 15.73
C THR A 16 -3.58 -9.88 14.52
N PRO A 17 -3.50 -11.22 14.47
CA PRO A 17 -4.27 -12.04 13.53
C PRO A 17 -5.75 -11.65 13.41
N ASP A 18 -6.40 -11.37 14.54
CA ASP A 18 -7.81 -10.99 14.58
C ASP A 18 -8.04 -9.61 13.96
N ASP A 19 -7.13 -8.65 14.19
CA ASP A 19 -7.21 -7.31 13.57
C ASP A 19 -7.07 -7.40 12.04
N LEU A 20 -6.24 -8.33 11.54
CA LEU A 20 -6.10 -8.54 10.10
C LEU A 20 -7.29 -9.29 9.49
N ASP A 21 -7.87 -10.25 10.20
CA ASP A 21 -9.13 -10.88 9.78
C ASP A 21 -10.27 -9.83 9.73
N GLU A 22 -10.34 -8.92 10.70
CA GLU A 22 -11.28 -7.79 10.70
C GLU A 22 -11.00 -6.80 9.55
N LEU A 23 -9.72 -6.51 9.28
CA LEU A 23 -9.34 -5.70 8.12
C LEU A 23 -9.76 -6.36 6.81
N LEU A 24 -9.53 -7.66 6.63
CA LEU A 24 -9.97 -8.36 5.41
C LEU A 24 -11.50 -8.32 5.27
N ALA A 25 -12.26 -8.37 6.36
CA ALA A 25 -13.71 -8.25 6.32
C ALA A 25 -14.21 -6.90 5.79
N THR A 26 -13.43 -5.82 5.94
CA THR A 26 -13.73 -4.50 5.35
C THR A 26 -13.78 -4.54 3.80
N VAL A 27 -12.97 -5.42 3.19
CA VAL A 27 -12.86 -5.64 1.75
C VAL A 27 -13.09 -7.13 1.43
N TRP A 28 -14.23 -7.65 1.86
CA TRP A 28 -14.54 -9.10 1.76
C TRP A 28 -14.71 -9.59 0.33
N ARG A 29 -15.12 -8.71 -0.59
CA ARG A 29 -15.24 -9.02 -2.02
C ARG A 29 -13.86 -8.96 -2.64
N ASP A 30 -13.20 -10.10 -2.79
CA ASP A 30 -11.94 -10.29 -3.53
C ASP A 30 -10.79 -9.33 -3.14
N PRO A 31 -10.30 -9.39 -1.87
CA PRO A 31 -9.16 -8.60 -1.44
C PRO A 31 -7.90 -9.07 -2.17
N SER A 32 -7.30 -8.18 -2.96
CA SER A 32 -6.19 -8.52 -3.86
C SER A 32 -4.83 -8.40 -3.17
N VAL A 33 -4.65 -7.41 -2.28
CA VAL A 33 -3.35 -7.12 -1.67
C VAL A 33 -3.47 -6.40 -0.33
N LEU A 34 -2.55 -6.72 0.58
CA LEU A 34 -2.26 -5.96 1.79
C LEU A 34 -0.99 -5.13 1.57
N LEU A 35 -1.01 -3.84 1.93
CA LEU A 35 0.17 -2.97 1.93
C LEU A 35 0.47 -2.52 3.36
N ALA A 36 1.73 -2.68 3.78
CA ALA A 36 2.15 -2.31 5.11
C ALA A 36 3.60 -1.83 5.13
N HIS A 37 3.94 -0.97 6.09
CA HIS A 37 5.33 -0.65 6.36
C HIS A 37 6.10 -1.93 6.81
N PRO A 38 7.36 -2.18 6.40
CA PRO A 38 8.09 -3.39 6.77
C PRO A 38 8.12 -3.68 8.29
N LYS A 39 8.23 -2.62 9.10
CA LYS A 39 8.14 -2.74 10.58
C LYS A 39 6.77 -3.20 11.08
N ALA A 40 5.67 -2.83 10.40
CA ALA A 40 4.32 -3.30 10.73
C ALA A 40 4.14 -4.78 10.36
N ILE A 41 4.71 -5.21 9.23
CA ILE A 41 4.76 -6.63 8.84
C ILE A 41 5.53 -7.44 9.89
N ALA A 42 6.66 -6.92 10.37
CA ALA A 42 7.44 -7.56 11.43
C ALA A 42 6.66 -7.64 12.76
N ALA A 43 5.97 -6.55 13.15
CA ALA A 43 5.11 -6.55 14.35
C ALA A 43 3.98 -7.58 14.24
N PHE A 44 3.36 -7.70 13.07
CA PHE A 44 2.36 -8.73 12.79
C PHE A 44 2.95 -10.14 12.89
N GLY A 45 4.14 -10.35 12.32
CA GLY A 45 4.86 -11.63 12.45
C GLY A 45 5.18 -11.99 13.90
N HIS A 46 5.54 -11.01 14.73
CA HIS A 46 5.75 -11.23 16.16
C HIS A 46 4.46 -11.67 16.87
N GLU A 47 3.34 -11.02 16.56
CA GLU A 47 2.02 -11.36 17.11
C GLU A 47 1.54 -12.74 16.65
N CYS A 48 1.86 -13.16 15.42
CA CYS A 48 1.62 -14.51 14.94
C CYS A 48 2.46 -15.55 15.71
N ASN A 49 3.78 -15.31 15.84
CA ASN A 49 4.69 -16.18 16.57
C ASN A 49 4.27 -16.36 18.03
N ARG A 50 3.85 -15.28 18.69
CA ARG A 50 3.35 -15.29 20.08
C ARG A 50 2.12 -16.19 20.25
N ARG A 51 1.35 -16.41 19.19
CA ARG A 51 0.16 -17.28 19.15
C ARG A 51 0.43 -18.65 18.54
N GLY A 52 1.68 -18.95 18.16
CA GLY A 52 2.03 -20.20 17.47
C GLY A 52 1.44 -20.31 16.06
N ILE A 53 1.11 -19.18 15.43
CA ILE A 53 0.59 -19.10 14.07
C ILE A 53 1.75 -18.81 13.13
N TYR A 54 1.87 -19.60 12.06
CA TYR A 54 2.86 -19.41 11.03
C TYR A 54 2.14 -19.10 9.71
N PRO A 55 2.04 -17.82 9.32
CA PRO A 55 1.40 -17.45 8.07
C PRO A 55 2.15 -18.06 6.89
N GLU A 56 1.41 -18.63 5.95
CA GLU A 56 1.99 -19.12 4.70
C GLU A 56 2.39 -17.94 3.80
N GLY A 57 3.41 -18.14 2.99
CA GLY A 57 3.79 -17.17 1.96
C GLY A 57 3.07 -17.48 0.64
N THR A 58 2.72 -16.43 -0.10
CA THR A 58 2.20 -16.55 -1.47
C THR A 58 3.32 -16.26 -2.47
N ASP A 59 3.32 -16.94 -3.62
CA ASP A 59 4.22 -16.61 -4.72
C ASP A 59 3.69 -15.43 -5.52
N ILE A 60 4.52 -14.40 -5.68
CA ILE A 60 4.27 -13.28 -6.57
C ILE A 60 5.47 -13.11 -7.49
N GLY A 61 5.29 -13.44 -8.77
CA GLY A 61 6.33 -13.29 -9.77
C GLY A 61 7.59 -14.10 -9.46
N GLY A 62 7.47 -15.27 -8.84
CA GLY A 62 8.60 -16.11 -8.44
C GLY A 62 9.24 -15.74 -7.10
N HIS A 63 8.67 -14.77 -6.37
CA HIS A 63 9.10 -14.38 -5.03
C HIS A 63 8.07 -14.78 -4.00
N LYS A 64 8.50 -15.48 -2.95
CA LYS A 64 7.64 -15.73 -1.78
C LYS A 64 7.53 -14.48 -0.93
N VAL A 65 6.31 -13.98 -0.79
CA VAL A 65 5.97 -12.87 0.10
C VAL A 65 5.12 -13.36 1.27
N PRO A 66 5.19 -12.72 2.45
CA PRO A 66 4.26 -13.01 3.53
C PRO A 66 2.81 -12.84 3.04
N SER A 67 1.91 -13.70 3.52
CA SER A 67 0.49 -13.58 3.20
C SER A 67 -0.37 -13.77 4.44
N TRP A 68 -1.62 -13.32 4.37
CA TRP A 68 -2.62 -13.59 5.38
C TRP A 68 -3.91 -14.03 4.70
N ARG A 69 -4.41 -15.23 5.05
CA ARG A 69 -5.60 -15.85 4.42
C ARG A 69 -5.52 -15.91 2.88
N GLY A 70 -4.32 -16.13 2.33
CA GLY A 70 -4.08 -16.17 0.89
C GLY A 70 -3.90 -14.78 0.25
N VAL A 71 -4.13 -13.69 0.98
CA VAL A 71 -3.90 -12.32 0.49
C VAL A 71 -2.44 -11.94 0.72
N PRO A 72 -1.69 -11.59 -0.33
CA PRO A 72 -0.28 -11.23 -0.22
C PRO A 72 -0.10 -9.90 0.53
N MET A 73 0.90 -9.84 1.40
CA MET A 73 1.27 -8.67 2.18
C MET A 73 2.57 -8.08 1.65
N LEU A 74 2.45 -7.01 0.86
CA LEU A 74 3.58 -6.36 0.21
C LEU A 74 4.14 -5.22 1.08
N PRO A 75 5.48 -5.16 1.22
CA PRO A 75 6.13 -4.08 1.95
C PRO A 75 6.07 -2.76 1.16
N CYS A 76 5.66 -1.69 1.84
CA CYS A 76 5.64 -0.33 1.30
C CYS A 76 6.26 0.65 2.30
N ASN A 77 7.49 1.11 2.01
CA ASN A 77 8.18 2.09 2.86
C ASN A 77 7.61 3.52 2.76
N LYS A 78 6.59 3.74 1.93
CA LYS A 78 5.90 5.03 1.78
C LYS A 78 4.73 5.18 2.74
N ILE A 79 4.29 4.08 3.37
CA ILE A 79 3.34 4.16 4.48
C ILE A 79 4.10 4.73 5.68
N PRO A 80 3.68 5.89 6.23
CA PRO A 80 4.44 6.58 7.26
C PRO A 80 4.45 5.79 8.57
N VAL A 81 5.55 5.96 9.30
CA VAL A 81 5.65 5.62 10.72
C VAL A 81 5.60 6.92 11.50
N SER A 82 4.65 7.02 12.43
CA SER A 82 4.46 8.19 13.27
C SER A 82 5.57 8.31 14.33
N ARG A 83 5.67 9.48 14.95
CA ARG A 83 6.60 9.72 16.08
C ARG A 83 6.29 8.83 17.29
N THR A 84 5.03 8.40 17.43
CA THR A 84 4.59 7.50 18.50
C THR A 84 4.77 6.03 18.15
N GLN A 85 5.56 5.70 17.12
CA GLN A 85 5.77 4.32 16.63
C GLN A 85 4.47 3.61 16.25
N THR A 86 3.58 4.33 15.58
CA THR A 86 2.38 3.76 14.97
C THR A 86 2.42 3.88 13.45
N SER A 87 1.79 2.95 12.76
CA SER A 87 1.65 2.95 11.30
C SER A 87 0.24 2.50 10.91
N SER A 88 0.07 2.10 9.66
CA SER A 88 -1.19 1.59 9.13
C SER A 88 -0.95 0.39 8.23
N ILE A 89 -1.96 -0.46 8.12
CA ILE A 89 -1.99 -1.56 7.16
C ILE A 89 -3.21 -1.35 6.27
N LEU A 90 -3.02 -1.39 4.95
CA LEU A 90 -4.10 -1.19 3.98
C LEU A 90 -4.44 -2.52 3.35
N VAL A 91 -5.72 -2.76 3.07
CA VAL A 91 -6.19 -3.83 2.18
C VAL A 91 -6.87 -3.20 0.97
N MET A 92 -6.63 -3.74 -0.22
CA MET A 92 -7.25 -3.23 -1.45
C MET A 92 -7.74 -4.36 -2.34
N ARG A 93 -8.91 -4.16 -2.93
CA ARG A 93 -9.32 -4.79 -4.19
C ARG A 93 -8.79 -3.94 -5.33
N THR A 94 -8.14 -4.53 -6.33
CA THR A 94 -7.58 -3.79 -7.47
C THR A 94 -8.28 -4.12 -8.78
N GLY A 95 -8.22 -3.18 -9.73
CA GLY A 95 -8.70 -3.37 -11.10
C GLY A 95 -10.11 -2.83 -11.36
N GLU A 96 -10.33 -2.33 -12.58
CA GLU A 96 -11.60 -1.70 -12.99
C GLU A 96 -12.74 -2.72 -13.08
N ALA A 97 -12.49 -3.89 -13.68
CA ALA A 97 -13.47 -4.97 -13.82
C ALA A 97 -14.04 -5.44 -12.48
N ASN A 98 -13.22 -5.35 -11.43
CA ASN A 98 -13.58 -5.73 -10.07
C ASN A 98 -14.16 -4.55 -9.27
N GLN A 99 -14.37 -3.38 -9.88
CA GLN A 99 -14.71 -2.14 -9.17
C GLN A 99 -13.75 -1.89 -7.99
N GLY A 100 -12.45 -2.00 -8.25
CA GLY A 100 -11.39 -1.86 -7.26
C GLY A 100 -10.76 -0.47 -7.22
N VAL A 101 -9.58 -0.38 -6.63
CA VAL A 101 -8.68 0.76 -6.74
C VAL A 101 -7.95 0.69 -8.08
N ILE A 102 -7.94 1.81 -8.81
CA ILE A 102 -7.28 1.95 -10.12
C ILE A 102 -6.28 3.11 -10.11
N GLY A 103 -5.19 2.94 -10.85
CA GLY A 103 -4.27 4.02 -11.18
C GLY A 103 -4.78 4.81 -12.38
N LEU A 104 -4.62 6.13 -12.34
CA LEU A 104 -4.93 7.03 -13.43
C LEU A 104 -3.63 7.69 -13.90
N HIS A 105 -3.46 7.83 -15.20
CA HIS A 105 -2.39 8.64 -15.77
C HIS A 105 -2.96 9.52 -16.88
N GLN A 106 -2.33 10.68 -17.12
CA GLN A 106 -2.73 11.53 -18.23
C GLN A 106 -2.28 10.90 -19.55
N THR A 107 -3.16 10.88 -20.56
CA THR A 107 -2.85 10.42 -21.92
C THR A 107 -2.58 11.59 -22.84
N GLY A 108 -1.73 11.39 -23.85
CA GLY A 108 -1.47 12.40 -24.89
C GLY A 108 -0.54 13.53 -24.43
N LEU A 109 0.42 13.21 -23.56
CA LEU A 109 1.43 14.18 -23.13
C LEU A 109 2.39 14.48 -24.30
N PRO A 110 2.76 15.75 -24.54
CA PRO A 110 3.86 16.07 -25.43
C PRO A 110 5.17 15.46 -24.89
N ASP A 111 6.01 14.94 -25.78
CA ASP A 111 7.30 14.31 -25.41
C ASP A 111 7.13 13.18 -24.36
N GLU A 112 6.07 12.38 -24.48
CA GLU A 112 5.79 11.26 -23.58
C GLU A 112 6.86 10.17 -23.73
N TYR A 113 7.58 9.91 -22.63
CA TYR A 113 8.63 8.89 -22.57
C TYR A 113 8.06 7.53 -22.13
N GLN A 114 7.13 7.57 -21.16
CA GLN A 114 6.36 6.43 -20.66
C GLN A 114 4.95 6.94 -20.30
N PRO A 115 3.92 6.09 -20.20
CA PRO A 115 2.56 6.52 -19.89
C PRO A 115 2.51 7.44 -18.66
N GLY A 116 2.10 8.71 -18.82
CA GLY A 116 2.05 9.68 -17.72
C GLY A 116 3.40 10.33 -17.33
N LEU A 117 4.48 10.09 -18.06
CA LEU A 117 5.81 10.68 -17.86
C LEU A 117 6.28 11.42 -19.12
N SER A 118 6.53 12.71 -19.01
CA SER A 118 7.07 13.56 -20.09
C SER A 118 8.47 14.05 -19.74
N VAL A 119 9.38 14.01 -20.72
CA VAL A 119 10.75 14.52 -20.59
C VAL A 119 11.02 15.51 -21.71
N ARG A 120 11.16 16.79 -21.36
CA ARG A 120 11.33 17.87 -22.33
C ARG A 120 12.68 18.56 -22.19
N PHE A 121 13.38 18.73 -23.31
CA PHE A 121 14.59 19.52 -23.36
C PHE A 121 14.25 21.03 -23.31
N MET A 122 14.88 21.75 -22.39
CA MET A 122 14.62 23.17 -22.13
C MET A 122 15.69 24.09 -22.72
N GLY A 123 16.68 23.54 -23.43
CA GLY A 123 17.78 24.31 -24.02
C GLY A 123 19.06 24.32 -23.17
N ILE A 124 20.03 25.09 -23.65
CA ILE A 124 21.31 25.34 -22.97
C ILE A 124 21.34 26.83 -22.64
N ASN A 125 21.63 27.19 -21.38
CA ASN A 125 21.73 28.60 -20.98
C ASN A 125 23.11 29.21 -21.31
N GLU A 126 23.25 30.53 -21.11
CA GLU A 126 24.49 31.28 -21.36
C GLU A 126 25.69 30.79 -20.54
N LYS A 127 25.46 30.00 -19.48
CA LYS A 127 26.51 29.38 -18.65
C LYS A 127 26.80 27.94 -19.07
N ALA A 128 26.39 27.54 -20.28
CA ALA A 128 26.52 26.19 -20.81
C ALA A 128 25.82 25.09 -19.98
N ILE A 129 24.79 25.44 -19.22
CA ILE A 129 23.99 24.45 -18.45
C ILE A 129 22.85 23.94 -19.31
N ILE A 130 22.79 22.62 -19.45
CA ILE A 130 21.76 21.88 -20.18
C ILE A 130 20.61 21.57 -19.22
N SER A 131 19.39 21.97 -19.56
CA SER A 131 18.21 21.79 -18.72
C SER A 131 17.21 20.81 -19.33
N TYR A 132 16.71 19.89 -18.52
CA TYR A 132 15.61 18.99 -18.86
C TYR A 132 14.49 19.14 -17.83
N LEU A 133 13.25 19.21 -18.30
CA LEU A 133 12.06 19.18 -17.46
C LEU A 133 11.48 17.76 -17.48
N VAL A 134 11.43 17.12 -16.32
CA VAL A 134 10.80 15.81 -16.15
C VAL A 134 9.50 16.00 -15.38
N SER A 135 8.37 15.66 -16.01
CA SER A 135 7.02 15.84 -15.45
C SER A 135 6.28 14.50 -15.38
N THR A 136 5.63 14.22 -14.24
CA THR A 136 4.85 13.00 -14.02
C THR A 136 3.40 13.34 -13.64
N TYR A 137 2.44 12.67 -14.27
CA TYR A 137 1.01 12.90 -14.11
C TYR A 137 0.32 11.58 -13.76
N TYR A 138 0.27 11.29 -12.47
CA TYR A 138 -0.39 10.11 -11.92
C TYR A 138 -1.40 10.51 -10.85
N SER A 139 -2.51 9.79 -10.81
CA SER A 139 -3.50 9.85 -9.74
C SER A 139 -3.99 8.43 -9.44
N THR A 140 -4.84 8.29 -8.43
CA THR A 140 -5.47 7.02 -8.08
C THR A 140 -6.94 7.27 -7.73
N ALA A 141 -7.81 6.34 -8.10
CA ALA A 141 -9.23 6.41 -7.80
C ALA A 141 -9.70 5.12 -7.11
N VAL A 142 -10.53 5.29 -6.09
CA VAL A 142 -11.23 4.21 -5.40
C VAL A 142 -12.64 4.16 -5.98
N LEU A 143 -12.96 3.14 -6.78
CA LEU A 143 -14.21 3.12 -7.55
C LEU A 143 -15.46 2.92 -6.69
N VAL A 144 -15.33 2.18 -5.58
CA VAL A 144 -16.41 1.98 -4.60
C VAL A 144 -15.86 2.01 -3.16
N PRO A 145 -16.67 2.41 -2.17
CA PRO A 145 -16.21 2.53 -0.78
C PRO A 145 -15.61 1.26 -0.19
N ASP A 146 -16.11 0.07 -0.57
CA ASP A 146 -15.66 -1.23 -0.04
C ASP A 146 -14.43 -1.82 -0.75
N ALA A 147 -13.74 -1.04 -1.59
CA ALA A 147 -12.54 -1.48 -2.31
C ALA A 147 -11.23 -1.19 -1.55
N LEU A 148 -11.26 -0.38 -0.49
CA LEU A 148 -10.09 0.02 0.28
C LEU A 148 -10.41 0.04 1.78
N GLY A 149 -9.69 -0.77 2.54
CA GLY A 149 -9.72 -0.81 4.00
C GLY A 149 -8.40 -0.36 4.61
N VAL A 150 -8.46 0.23 5.81
CA VAL A 150 -7.28 0.73 6.55
C VAL A 150 -7.38 0.32 8.01
N LEU A 151 -6.38 -0.43 8.48
CA LEU A 151 -6.14 -0.67 9.90
C LEU A 151 -5.24 0.44 10.44
N GLU A 152 -5.75 1.20 11.38
CA GLU A 152 -5.11 2.38 11.96
C GLU A 152 -4.51 2.11 13.34
N ASN A 153 -3.60 2.99 13.75
CA ASN A 153 -2.93 2.94 15.06
C ASN A 153 -2.14 1.65 15.30
N VAL A 154 -1.62 1.05 14.23
CA VAL A 154 -0.81 -0.17 14.29
C VAL A 154 0.49 0.11 15.00
N GLU A 155 0.63 -0.34 16.26
CA GLU A 155 1.86 -0.20 17.01
C GLU A 155 2.93 -1.14 16.45
N ILE A 156 4.03 -0.54 16.02
CA ILE A 156 5.23 -1.27 15.64
C ILE A 156 6.14 -1.22 16.87
N GLY A 157 6.40 -2.38 17.47
CA GLY A 157 6.99 -2.47 18.82
C GLY A 157 8.18 -1.54 19.07
N ARG A 158 8.35 -1.13 20.33
CA ARG A 158 9.56 -0.39 20.74
C ARG A 158 10.75 -1.35 20.69
N GLU A 159 11.81 -0.98 19.97
CA GLU A 159 13.13 -1.54 20.22
C GLU A 159 13.39 -1.40 21.73
N SER A 160 13.58 -2.54 22.39
CA SER A 160 14.03 -2.61 23.78
C SER A 160 15.54 -2.62 23.82
#